data_AF-A0A2S6NE54-F1
#
_entry.id   AF-A0A2S6NE54-F1
#
_cell.length_a   1.000
_cell.length_b   1.000
_cell.length_c   1.000
_cell.angle_alpha   90.00
_cell.angle_beta   90.00
_cell.angle_gamma   90.00
#
_symmetry.space_group_name_H-M   'P 1'
#
loop_
_entity.id
_entity.type
_entity.pdbx_description
1 polymer ?
#
loop_
_entity_poly.entity_id
_entity_poly.type
_entity_poly.pdbx_seq_one_letter_code
_entity_poly.pdbx_strand_id
1 'polypeptide(L)'
;MAPLARLRNVGKAALADFKLLGIASVSQLAREDADSLYARLCLMTGRRHDPCVHDVFAAAIHQAKTGEALDWWAFTPARKRRQASGDFPAPPAP
;
A
#
# COMPACT_ATOMS: atom_id res chain seq x y z
N MET A 1 -18.68 -9.20 -3.93
CA MET A 1 -17.29 -8.72 -3.71
C MET A 1 -17.25 -7.95 -2.40
N ALA A 2 -16.26 -8.22 -1.53
CA ALA A 2 -16.10 -7.42 -0.32
C ALA A 2 -15.64 -6.00 -0.69
N PRO A 3 -16.16 -4.93 -0.05
CA PRO A 3 -15.66 -3.57 -0.24
C PRO A 3 -14.25 -3.43 0.37
N LEU A 4 -13.44 -2.53 -0.20
CA LEU A 4 -12.10 -2.19 0.30
C LEU A 4 -12.12 -1.82 1.80
N ALA A 5 -13.19 -1.16 2.26
CA ALA A 5 -13.36 -0.76 3.66
C ALA A 5 -13.49 -1.92 4.66
N ARG A 6 -13.66 -3.16 4.18
CA ARG A 6 -13.68 -4.36 5.03
C ARG A 6 -12.31 -5.03 5.16
N LEU A 7 -11.30 -4.56 4.44
CA LEU A 7 -9.94 -5.05 4.60
C LEU A 7 -9.35 -4.55 5.92
N ARG A 8 -8.52 -5.38 6.55
CA ARG A 8 -7.78 -5.01 7.75
C ARG A 8 -6.80 -3.89 7.39
N ASN A 9 -6.57 -2.99 8.35
CA ASN A 9 -5.72 -1.81 8.19
C ASN A 9 -6.25 -0.74 7.21
N VAL A 10 -7.41 -0.95 6.57
CA VAL A 10 -7.99 0.01 5.62
C VAL A 10 -8.99 0.92 6.33
N GLY A 11 -8.49 2.08 6.79
CA GLY A 11 -9.31 3.18 7.32
C GLY A 11 -9.66 4.23 6.25
N LYS A 12 -10.26 5.35 6.69
CA LYS A 12 -10.66 6.46 5.81
C LYS A 12 -9.50 7.00 4.96
N ALA A 13 -8.30 7.10 5.53
CA ALA A 13 -7.11 7.58 4.81
C ALA A 13 -6.71 6.62 3.68
N ALA A 14 -6.55 5.32 3.99
CA ALA A 14 -6.22 4.32 2.98
C ALA A 14 -7.28 4.23 1.87
N LEU A 15 -8.56 4.40 2.19
CA LEU A 15 -9.63 4.47 1.18
C LEU A 15 -9.50 5.70 0.27
N ALA A 16 -9.11 6.86 0.82
CA ALA A 16 -8.85 8.05 0.04
C ALA A 16 -7.64 7.87 -0.88
N ASP A 17 -6.58 7.22 -0.39
CA ASP A 17 -5.40 6.88 -1.18
C ASP A 17 -5.76 5.92 -2.32
N PHE A 18 -6.50 4.84 -2.05
CA PHE A 18 -6.96 3.92 -3.09
C PHE A 18 -7.84 4.62 -4.13
N LYS A 19 -8.73 5.52 -3.70
CA LYS A 19 -9.54 6.33 -4.61
C LYS A 19 -8.68 7.22 -5.50
N LEU A 20 -7.66 7.88 -4.93
CA LEU A 20 -6.71 8.71 -5.68
C LEU A 20 -5.92 7.87 -6.70
N LEU A 21 -5.55 6.65 -6.32
CA LEU A 21 -4.83 5.69 -7.17
C LEU A 21 -5.72 5.01 -8.23
N GLY A 22 -7.03 5.25 -8.21
CA GLY A 22 -8.00 4.66 -9.14
C GLY A 22 -8.42 3.22 -8.81
N ILE A 23 -8.17 2.76 -7.57
CA ILE A 23 -8.52 1.41 -7.11
C ILE A 23 -9.91 1.45 -6.44
N ALA A 24 -10.88 0.77 -7.04
CA ALA A 24 -12.28 0.78 -6.59
C ALA A 24 -12.74 -0.57 -6.00
N SER A 25 -11.96 -1.64 -6.13
CA SER A 25 -12.37 -2.98 -5.70
C SER A 25 -11.21 -3.82 -5.16
N VAL A 26 -11.54 -4.80 -4.30
CA VAL A 26 -10.58 -5.78 -3.78
C VAL A 26 -9.93 -6.57 -4.91
N SER A 27 -10.67 -6.92 -5.97
CA SER A 27 -10.12 -7.66 -7.12
C SER A 27 -9.14 -6.83 -7.95
N GLN A 28 -9.31 -5.51 -8.03
CA GLN A 28 -8.30 -4.62 -8.62
C GLN A 28 -7.07 -4.56 -7.70
N LEU A 29 -7.27 -4.32 -6.41
CA LEU A 29 -6.17 -4.27 -5.44
C LEU A 29 -5.34 -5.56 -5.43
N ALA A 30 -5.97 -6.73 -5.58
CA ALA A 30 -5.31 -8.02 -5.67
C ALA A 30 -4.36 -8.16 -6.87
N ARG A 31 -4.44 -7.29 -7.88
CA ARG A 31 -3.56 -7.29 -9.06
C ARG A 31 -2.42 -6.27 -8.94
N GLU A 32 -2.47 -5.41 -7.93
CA GLU A 32 -1.49 -4.35 -7.72
C GLU A 32 -0.26 -4.85 -6.95
N ASP A 33 0.74 -3.98 -6.96
CA ASP A 33 1.99 -4.10 -6.20
C ASP A 33 2.15 -2.90 -5.25
N ALA A 34 2.62 -3.16 -4.03
CA ALA A 34 2.71 -2.16 -2.98
C ALA A 34 3.75 -1.07 -3.29
N ASP A 35 4.86 -1.41 -3.94
CA ASP A 35 5.87 -0.44 -4.32
C ASP A 35 5.32 0.52 -5.37
N SER A 36 4.64 -0.05 -6.36
CA SER A 36 4.02 0.69 -7.47
C SER A 36 2.94 1.65 -6.95
N LEU A 37 2.06 1.21 -6.05
CA LEU A 37 1.03 2.06 -5.45
C LEU A 37 1.65 3.17 -4.60
N TYR A 38 2.66 2.86 -3.78
CA TYR A 38 3.33 3.84 -2.94
C TYR A 38 4.06 4.91 -3.76
N ALA A 39 4.79 4.49 -4.81
CA ALA A 39 5.49 5.42 -5.70
C ALA A 39 4.50 6.33 -6.45
N ARG A 40 3.40 5.76 -6.97
CA ARG A 40 2.33 6.52 -7.62
C ARG A 40 1.67 7.51 -6.67
N LEU A 41 1.41 7.11 -5.42
CA LEU A 41 0.84 8.02 -4.42
C LEU A 41 1.77 9.20 -4.13
N CYS A 42 3.06 8.95 -3.96
CA CYS A 42 4.04 10.00 -3.75
C CYS A 42 4.10 10.97 -4.93
N LEU A 43 4.11 10.44 -6.16
CA LEU A 43 4.11 11.23 -7.39
C LEU A 43 2.83 12.09 -7.51
N MET A 44 1.65 11.50 -7.32
CA MET A 44 0.36 12.21 -7.47
C MET A 44 0.16 13.31 -6.42
N THR A 45 0.76 13.16 -5.25
CA THR A 45 0.67 14.14 -4.16
C THR A 45 1.86 15.09 -4.09
N GLY A 46 2.88 14.89 -4.91
CA GLY A 46 4.11 15.69 -4.93
C GLY A 46 4.92 15.63 -3.63
N ARG A 47 4.71 14.62 -2.77
CA ARG A 47 5.42 14.51 -1.50
C ARG A 47 5.78 13.06 -1.17
N ARG A 48 6.84 12.90 -0.37
CA ARG A 48 7.15 11.63 0.28
C ARG A 48 6.15 11.36 1.39
N HIS A 49 5.35 10.30 1.25
CA HIS A 49 4.52 9.81 2.37
C HIS A 49 5.35 8.98 3.33
N ASP A 50 4.77 8.71 4.50
CA ASP A 50 5.40 7.83 5.48
C ASP A 50 5.52 6.41 4.92
N PRO A 51 6.66 5.72 5.11
CA PRO A 51 6.86 4.36 4.62
C PRO A 51 5.86 3.33 5.20
N CYS A 52 5.19 3.62 6.32
CA CYS A 52 4.14 2.73 6.84
C CYS A 52 2.91 2.66 5.92
N VAL A 53 2.70 3.65 5.04
CA VAL A 53 1.64 3.60 4.02
C VAL A 53 1.89 2.44 3.05
N HIS A 54 3.15 2.19 2.70
CA HIS A 54 3.53 1.02 1.91
C HIS A 54 3.19 -0.28 2.63
N ASP A 55 3.48 -0.37 3.93
CA ASP A 55 3.16 -1.56 4.74
C ASP A 55 1.64 -1.83 4.79
N VAL A 56 0.83 -0.76 4.87
CA VAL A 56 -0.64 -0.85 4.79
C VAL A 56 -1.09 -1.37 3.43
N PHE A 57 -0.50 -0.86 2.33
CA PHE A 57 -0.80 -1.37 0.98
C PHE A 57 -0.40 -2.83 0.84
N ALA A 58 0.78 -3.23 1.32
CA ALA A 58 1.25 -4.60 1.27
C ALA A 58 0.30 -5.55 2.02
N ALA A 59 -0.16 -5.18 3.21
CA ALA A 59 -1.13 -5.97 3.97
C ALA A 59 -2.50 -6.05 3.29
N ALA A 60 -3.00 -4.93 2.76
CA ALA A 60 -4.29 -4.89 2.07
C ALA A 60 -4.27 -5.72 0.77
N ILE A 61 -3.18 -5.64 -0.01
CA ILE A 61 -2.96 -6.45 -1.21
C ILE A 61 -2.83 -7.93 -0.85
N HIS A 62 -2.08 -8.26 0.21
CA HIS A 62 -1.95 -9.65 0.68
C HIS A 62 -3.33 -10.22 1.01
N GLN A 63 -4.13 -9.54 1.84
CA GLN A 63 -5.48 -9.98 2.16
C GLN A 63 -6.36 -10.09 0.92
N ALA A 64 -6.23 -9.16 -0.03
CA ALA A 64 -6.97 -9.21 -1.29
C ALA A 64 -6.61 -10.43 -2.16
N LYS A 65 -5.35 -10.91 -2.10
CA LYS A 65 -4.85 -12.08 -2.84
C LYS A 65 -5.15 -13.40 -2.15
N THR A 66 -4.96 -13.48 -0.83
CA THR A 66 -4.99 -14.75 -0.07
C THR A 66 -6.27 -14.93 0.75
N GLY A 67 -6.99 -13.85 1.03
CA GLY A 67 -8.08 -13.82 2.01
C GLY A 67 -7.61 -13.70 3.47
N GLU A 68 -6.31 -13.79 3.73
CA GLU A 68 -5.74 -13.75 5.08
C GLU A 68 -5.47 -12.31 5.55
N ALA A 69 -6.00 -11.95 6.72
CA ALA A 69 -5.90 -10.60 7.26
C ALA A 69 -4.74 -10.45 8.25
N LEU A 70 -3.60 -9.94 7.76
CA LEU A 70 -2.43 -9.65 8.58
C LEU A 70 -2.39 -8.18 9.04
N ASP A 71 -1.78 -7.92 10.18
CA ASP A 71 -1.47 -6.54 10.58
C ASP A 71 -0.41 -5.94 9.67
N TRP A 72 -0.53 -4.65 9.37
CA TRP A 72 0.41 -3.96 8.48
C TRP A 72 1.86 -4.03 9.00
N TRP A 73 2.07 -4.01 10.33
CA TRP A 73 3.41 -4.06 10.89
C TRP A 73 4.13 -5.39 10.65
N ALA A 74 3.43 -6.47 10.26
CA ALA A 74 4.05 -7.71 9.83
C ALA A 74 4.95 -7.52 8.58
N PHE A 75 4.67 -6.50 7.76
CA PHE A 75 5.44 -6.16 6.56
C PHE A 75 6.61 -5.21 6.83
N THR A 76 6.58 -4.50 7.97
CA THR A 76 7.63 -3.54 8.39
C THR A 76 9.05 -4.13 8.33
N PRO A 77 9.34 -5.35 8.84
CA PRO A 77 10.71 -5.88 8.82
C PRO A 77 11.22 -6.08 7.39
N ALA A 78 10.37 -6.55 6.47
CA ALA A 78 10.73 -6.75 5.07
C ALA A 78 11.02 -5.40 4.39
N ARG A 79 10.16 -4.40 4.61
CA ARG A 79 10.38 -3.04 4.12
C ARG A 79 11.67 -2.42 4.67
N LYS A 80 11.94 -2.54 5.98
CA LYS A 80 13.15 -2.00 6.61
C LYS A 80 14.42 -2.62 6.03
N ARG A 81 14.43 -3.93 5.75
CA ARG A 81 15.56 -4.59 5.06
C ARG A 81 15.80 -3.97 3.68
N ARG A 82 14.73 -3.76 2.90
CA ARG A 82 14.81 -3.12 1.58
C ARG A 82 15.26 -1.66 1.64
N GLN A 83 14.89 -0.93 2.68
CA GLN A 83 15.38 0.43 2.89
C GLN A 83 16.88 0.46 3.20
N ALA A 84 17.38 -0.50 3.99
CA ALA A 84 18.80 -0.61 4.29
C ALA A 84 19.64 -0.99 3.05
N SER A 85 19.08 -1.77 2.12
CA SER A 85 19.75 -2.13 0.86
C SER A 85 19.58 -1.11 -0.27
N GLY A 86 18.70 -0.11 -0.11
CA GLY A 86 18.39 0.88 -1.15
C GLY A 86 17.33 0.42 -2.17
N ASP A 87 16.72 -0.75 -1.98
CA ASP A 87 15.72 -1.34 -2.88
C ASP A 87 14.28 -0.91 -2.56
N PHE A 88 14.08 0.08 -1.68
CA PHE A 88 12.76 0.63 -1.37
C PHE A 88 12.43 1.78 -2.33
N PRO A 89 11.22 1.83 -2.91
CA PRO A 89 10.83 2.91 -3.83
C PRO A 89 11.10 4.28 -3.21
N ALA A 90 12.08 4.99 -3.79
CA ALA A 90 12.33 6.38 -3.47
C ALA A 90 11.26 7.21 -4.20
N PRO A 91 10.55 8.11 -3.50
CA PRO A 91 9.71 9.08 -4.18
C PRO A 91 10.58 9.96 -5.08
N PRO A 92 10.02 10.49 -6.19
CA PRO A 92 10.78 11.35 -7.08
C PRO A 92 11.36 12.54 -6.30
N ALA A 93 12.61 12.89 -6.61
CA ALA A 93 13.17 14.17 -6.20
C ALA A 93 12.30 15.31 -6.80
N PRO A 94 12.09 16.42 -6.07
CA PRO A 94 11.37 17.57 -6.60
C PRO A 94 12.00 18.11 -7.88
#